data_AF-A0A4P8XGN3-F1
#
_entry.id   AF-A0A4P8XGN3-F1
#
_cell.length_a   1.000
_cell.length_b   1.000
_cell.length_c   1.000
_cell.angle_alpha   90.00
_cell.angle_beta   90.00
_cell.angle_gamma   90.00
#
_symmetry.space_group_name_H-M   'P 1'
#
loop_
_entity.id
_entity.type
_entity.pdbx_description
1 polymer ?
#
loop_
_entity_poly.entity_id
_entity_poly.type
_entity_poly.pdbx_seq_one_letter_code
_entity_poly.pdbx_strand_id
1 'polypeptide(L)'
;MVDILPTFLQAAGIEPQEDYSGRSLLDIAEGKHLRELTMGQYNRNEFGVYMAVTERCKYIYSCIPGYERKFEVNQHDLFRTKF
;
A
#
# COMPACT_ATOMS: atom_id res chain seq x y z
N MET A 1 2.88 -1.47 -4.77
CA MET A 1 3.90 -1.27 -5.83
C MET A 1 5.18 -2.05 -5.54
N VAL A 2 5.67 -2.08 -4.29
CA VAL A 2 6.89 -2.81 -3.90
C VAL A 2 6.84 -4.33 -4.10
N ASP A 3 5.65 -4.90 -4.37
CA ASP A 3 5.44 -6.33 -4.57
C ASP A 3 5.90 -6.86 -5.93
N ILE A 4 6.11 -5.99 -6.92
CA ILE A 4 6.38 -6.42 -8.29
C ILE A 4 7.72 -7.17 -8.39
N LEU A 5 8.78 -6.62 -7.78
CA LEU A 5 10.11 -7.26 -7.81
C LEU A 5 10.10 -8.67 -7.17
N PRO A 6 9.65 -8.87 -5.92
CA PRO A 6 9.63 -10.22 -5.34
C PRO A 6 8.71 -11.18 -6.12
N THR A 7 7.66 -10.67 -6.78
CA THR A 7 6.83 -11.50 -7.68
C THR A 7 7.61 -12.01 -8.88
N PHE A 8 8.38 -11.16 -9.55
CA PHE A 8 9.20 -11.58 -10.70
C PHE A 8 10.33 -12.52 -10.30
N LEU A 9 10.98 -12.28 -9.16
CA LEU A 9 12.03 -13.17 -8.67
C LEU A 9 11.48 -14.58 -8.40
N GLN A 10 10.34 -14.68 -7.69
CA GLN A 10 9.69 -15.97 -7.47
C GLN A 10 9.26 -16.64 -8.78
N ALA A 11 8.63 -15.89 -9.69
CA ALA A 11 8.20 -16.42 -10.98
C ALA A 11 9.36 -16.92 -11.86
N ALA A 12 10.54 -16.32 -11.73
CA ALA A 12 11.76 -16.72 -12.42
C ALA A 12 12.54 -17.83 -11.69
N GLY A 13 12.11 -18.26 -10.50
CA GLY A 13 12.86 -19.22 -9.67
C GLY A 13 14.19 -18.66 -9.15
N ILE A 14 14.28 -17.34 -8.99
CA ILE A 14 15.47 -16.66 -8.47
C ILE A 14 15.27 -16.39 -6.98
N GLU A 15 16.23 -16.84 -6.18
CA GLU A 15 16.24 -16.57 -4.74
C GLU A 15 16.51 -15.08 -4.47
N PRO A 16 15.73 -14.44 -3.58
CA PRO A 16 15.99 -13.06 -3.15
C PRO A 16 17.39 -12.92 -2.54
N GLN A 17 18.10 -11.84 -2.89
CA GLN A 17 19.40 -11.53 -2.30
C GLN A 17 19.27 -10.85 -0.92
N GLU A 18 18.12 -10.27 -0.64
CA GLU A 18 17.78 -9.55 0.59
C GLU A 18 16.26 -9.64 0.87
N ASP A 19 15.84 -9.18 2.04
CA ASP A 19 14.40 -9.08 2.38
C ASP A 19 13.82 -7.78 1.82
N TYR A 20 13.00 -7.91 0.78
CA TYR A 20 12.27 -6.78 0.19
C TYR A 20 11.07 -6.40 1.07
N SER A 21 10.77 -5.10 1.15
CA SER A 21 9.57 -4.63 1.87
C SER A 21 8.25 -5.13 1.26
N GLY A 22 8.26 -5.53 -0.01
CA GLY A 22 7.12 -6.16 -0.67
C GLY A 22 7.03 -7.66 -0.42
N ARG A 23 5.89 -8.24 -0.78
CA ARG A 23 5.69 -9.70 -0.82
C ARG A 23 5.19 -10.10 -2.19
N SER A 24 5.58 -11.29 -2.66
CA SER A 24 5.14 -11.78 -3.96
C SER A 24 3.61 -11.87 -4.03
N LEU A 25 3.06 -11.42 -5.15
CA LEU A 25 1.63 -11.49 -5.42
C LEU A 25 1.16 -12.94 -5.66
N LEU A 26 2.07 -13.86 -6.04
CA LEU A 26 1.75 -15.28 -6.19
C LEU A 26 1.40 -15.90 -4.83
N ASP A 27 2.24 -15.66 -3.82
CA ASP A 27 2.00 -16.15 -2.46
C ASP A 27 0.74 -15.55 -1.83
N ILE A 28 0.42 -14.30 -2.16
CA ILE A 28 -0.81 -13.64 -1.69
C ILE A 28 -2.03 -14.25 -2.37
N ALA A 29 -1.98 -14.51 -3.68
CA ALA A 29 -3.06 -15.16 -4.41
C ALA A 29 -3.32 -16.58 -3.89
N GLU A 30 -2.27 -17.27 -3.43
CA GLU A 30 -2.35 -18.59 -2.78
C GLU A 30 -2.75 -18.52 -1.29
N GLY A 31 -2.91 -17.33 -0.72
CA GLY A 31 -3.27 -17.15 0.69
C GLY A 31 -2.15 -17.45 1.69
N LYS A 32 -0.90 -17.58 1.23
CA LYS A 32 0.27 -17.79 2.10
C LYS A 32 0.67 -16.51 2.86
N HIS A 33 0.31 -15.36 2.32
CA HIS A 33 0.54 -14.06 2.95
C HIS A 33 -0.73 -13.22 2.98
N LEU A 34 -1.09 -12.76 4.18
CA LEU A 34 -2.17 -11.80 4.39
C LEU A 34 -1.61 -10.38 4.41
N ARG A 35 -2.24 -9.46 3.67
CA ARG A 35 -1.93 -8.04 3.73
C ARG A 35 -3.09 -7.25 4.32
N GLU A 36 -2.94 -6.89 5.58
CA GLU A 36 -3.96 -6.14 6.33
C GLU A 36 -3.90 -4.63 6.08
N LEU A 37 -2.72 -4.14 5.66
CA LEU A 37 -2.45 -2.73 5.49
C LEU A 37 -1.67 -2.44 4.21
N THR A 38 -2.13 -1.45 3.45
CA THR A 38 -1.41 -0.87 2.31
C THR A 38 -1.02 0.55 2.62
N MET A 39 0.25 0.88 2.39
CA MET A 39 0.77 2.23 2.59
C MET A 39 0.98 2.95 1.26
N GLY A 40 0.81 4.26 1.27
CA GLY A 40 1.19 5.13 0.17
C GLY A 40 1.80 6.43 0.68
N GLN A 41 2.63 7.04 -0.14
CA GLN A 41 3.25 8.31 0.16
C GLN A 41 3.18 9.21 -1.07
N TYR A 42 2.96 10.50 -0.83
CA TYR A 42 3.06 11.54 -1.82
C TYR A 42 3.87 12.68 -1.22
N ASN A 43 4.90 13.12 -1.94
CA ASN A 43 5.74 14.22 -1.52
C ASN A 43 5.84 15.26 -2.64
N ARG A 44 5.83 16.54 -2.26
CA ARG A 44 6.15 17.68 -3.12
C ARG A 44 7.02 18.65 -2.34
N ASN A 45 8.29 18.77 -2.74
CA ASN A 45 9.31 19.51 -1.98
C ASN A 45 9.36 19.05 -0.51
N GLU A 46 9.28 19.97 0.45
CA GLU A 46 9.23 19.71 1.89
C GLU A 46 7.89 19.16 2.39
N PHE A 47 6.86 19.10 1.54
CA PHE A 47 5.53 18.66 1.95
C PHE A 47 5.33 17.18 1.70
N GLY A 48 5.14 16.41 2.77
CA GLY A 48 4.83 15.00 2.73
C GLY A 48 3.41 14.68 3.19
N VAL A 49 2.79 13.73 2.50
CA VAL A 49 1.51 13.12 2.85
C VAL A 49 1.67 11.61 2.84
N TYR A 50 1.20 10.97 3.90
CA TYR A 50 1.23 9.53 4.11
C TYR A 50 -0.18 8.99 4.17
N MET A 51 -0.36 7.78 3.65
CA MET A 51 -1.63 7.09 3.61
C MET A 51 -1.47 5.69 4.15
N ALA A 52 -2.42 5.25 4.96
CA ALA A 52 -2.58 3.88 5.40
C ALA A 52 -4.01 3.42 5.06
N VAL A 53 -4.15 2.30 4.36
CA VAL A 53 -5.43 1.74 3.93
C VAL A 53 -5.57 0.32 4.45
N THR A 54 -6.69 0.07 5.13
CA THR A 54 -7.17 -1.26 5.51
C THR A 54 -8.44 -1.57 4.71
N GLU A 55 -9.05 -2.73 4.93
CA GLU A 55 -10.36 -3.05 4.36
C GLU A 55 -11.50 -2.13 4.84
N ARG A 56 -11.33 -1.45 5.98
CA ARG A 56 -12.40 -0.69 6.66
C ARG A 56 -12.20 0.82 6.61
N CYS A 57 -10.95 1.28 6.49
CA CYS A 57 -10.65 2.69 6.60
C CYS A 57 -9.44 3.08 5.76
N LYS A 58 -9.44 4.36 5.38
CA LYS A 58 -8.33 5.06 4.77
C LYS A 58 -7.95 6.21 5.69
N TYR A 59 -6.71 6.20 6.14
CA TYR A 59 -6.14 7.23 6.98
C TYR A 59 -5.12 8.03 6.17
N ILE A 60 -5.23 9.36 6.21
CA ILE A 60 -4.31 10.27 5.55
C ILE A 60 -3.72 11.23 6.60
N TYR A 61 -2.40 11.25 6.66
CA TYR A 61 -1.62 12.09 7.57
C TYR A 61 -0.70 13.01 6.78
N SER A 62 -0.60 14.28 7.19
CA SER A 62 0.42 15.21 6.69
C SER A 62 1.19 15.82 7.85
N CYS A 63 2.50 16.04 7.63
CA CYS A 63 3.39 16.69 8.58
C CYS A 63 3.07 18.20 8.77
N ILE A 64 2.25 18.79 7.89
CA ILE A 64 1.78 20.16 8.06
C ILE A 64 0.82 20.20 9.27
N PRO A 65 1.09 21.05 10.30
CA PRO A 65 0.24 21.15 11.47
C PRO A 65 -1.23 21.38 11.09
N GLY A 66 -2.14 20.57 11.65
CA GLY A 66 -3.58 20.71 11.44
C GLY A 66 -4.17 20.00 10.22
N TYR A 67 -3.38 19.24 9.46
CA TYR A 67 -3.86 18.49 8.29
C TYR A 67 -3.85 16.97 8.50
N GLU A 68 -4.73 16.51 9.39
CA GLU A 68 -5.03 15.09 9.59
C GLU A 68 -6.48 14.79 9.15
N ARG A 69 -6.67 13.75 8.34
CA ARG A 69 -7.99 13.36 7.82
C ARG A 69 -8.15 11.84 7.86
N LYS A 70 -9.16 11.37 8.59
CA LYS A 70 -9.61 9.98 8.56
C LYS A 70 -10.85 9.86 7.69
N PHE A 71 -10.88 8.85 6.84
CA PHE A 71 -12.04 8.50 6.02
C PHE A 71 -12.48 7.07 6.34
N GLU A 72 -13.78 6.90 6.59
CA GLU A 72 -14.39 5.58 6.59
C GLU A 72 -14.50 5.12 5.14
N VAL A 73 -14.06 3.89 4.86
CA VAL A 73 -14.12 3.34 3.51
C VAL A 73 -15.19 2.27 3.51
N ASN A 74 -16.33 2.57 2.90
CA ASN A 74 -17.27 1.56 2.49
C ASN A 74 -16.82 1.01 1.13
N GLN A 75 -16.81 -0.31 0.96
CA GLN A 75 -16.37 -0.97 -0.29
C GLN A 75 -17.10 -0.44 -1.55
N HIS A 76 -18.29 0.15 -1.39
CA HIS A 76 -19.09 0.73 -2.45
C HIS A 76 -18.60 2.08 -3.00
N ASP A 77 -17.79 2.83 -2.25
CA ASP A 77 -17.40 4.22 -2.57
C ASP A 77 -16.03 4.35 -3.25
N LEU A 78 -15.24 3.27 -3.30
CA LEU A 78 -13.87 3.26 -3.83
C LEU A 78 -13.76 3.64 -5.32
N PHE A 79 -14.85 3.58 -6.09
CA PHE A 79 -14.84 3.87 -7.54
C PHE A 79 -15.49 5.21 -7.93
N ARG A 80 -15.92 6.05 -6.97
CA ARG A 80 -16.68 7.28 -7.29
C ARG A 80 -15.93 8.60 -7.20
N THR A 81 -14.67 8.61 -6.77
CA THR A 81 -13.91 9.87 -6.69
C THR A 81 -13.31 10.21 -8.05
N LYS A 82 -14.02 11.01 -8.84
CA LYS A 82 -13.45 11.70 -10.01
C LYS A 82 -12.45 12.76 -9.52
N PHE A 83 -11.24 12.75 -10.10
CA PHE A 83 -10.29 13.85 -10.02
C PHE A 83 -10.76 15.02 -10.89
#